data_AF-A0A6G4ZD53-F1
#
_entry.id   AF-A0A6G4ZD53-F1
#
_cell.length_a   1.000
_cell.length_b   1.000
_cell.length_c   1.000
_cell.angle_alpha   90.00
_cell.angle_beta   90.00
_cell.angle_gamma   90.00
#
_symmetry.space_group_name_H-M   'P 1'
#
loop_
_entity.id
_entity.type
_entity.pdbx_description
1 polymer ?
#
loop_
_entity_poly.entity_id
_entity_poly.type
_entity_poly.pdbx_seq_one_letter_code
_entity_poly.pdbx_strand_id
1 'polypeptide(L)'
;MNKFLKFLNIAVIPITITIISCFYSEFKRLDFILASIIFLVCGIAGYIFYLNEQLQENECKLNEEIVNRDSEIQSLNNKVSQMAIYSNGNNPYILQMYLKNNFAQEIKKSQFYSVELIVSTINKKYDIKYLNISFDKKTKAYIEQERNSFRDSEYILSNSMPSIRNNKKEYNFKIKDDFENKLTAKCKLKLKFENIGIQKIVIEVVGENNLIHRVDEMEFNVVH
;
A
#
# COMPACT_ATOMS: atom_id res chain seq x y z
N MET A 1 -18.12 -13.52 -29.45
CA MET A 1 -18.81 -13.67 -30.76
C MET A 1 -18.24 -12.62 -31.71
N ASN A 2 -17.53 -13.04 -32.76
CA ASN A 2 -16.52 -12.24 -33.47
C ASN A 2 -17.01 -10.85 -33.94
N LYS A 3 -16.32 -9.79 -33.51
CA LYS A 3 -16.49 -8.39 -33.97
C LYS A 3 -16.53 -8.30 -35.51
N PHE A 4 -15.76 -9.17 -36.16
CA PHE A 4 -15.72 -9.33 -37.61
C PHE A 4 -17.06 -9.77 -38.22
N LEU A 5 -17.79 -10.72 -37.63
CA LEU A 5 -19.06 -11.22 -38.17
C LEU A 5 -20.19 -10.17 -38.11
N LYS A 6 -20.21 -9.32 -37.07
CA LYS A 6 -21.21 -8.26 -36.94
C LYS A 6 -20.97 -7.12 -37.94
N PHE A 7 -19.71 -6.74 -38.13
CA PHE A 7 -19.33 -5.74 -39.13
C PHE A 7 -19.58 -6.25 -40.56
N LEU A 8 -19.31 -7.54 -40.81
CA LEU A 8 -19.62 -8.19 -42.08
C LEU A 8 -21.12 -8.09 -42.42
N ASN A 9 -22.02 -8.38 -41.46
CA ASN A 9 -23.46 -8.30 -41.72
C ASN A 9 -23.98 -6.87 -41.96
N ILE A 10 -23.44 -5.87 -41.25
CA ILE A 10 -23.84 -4.46 -41.42
C ILE A 10 -23.33 -3.89 -42.75
N ALA A 11 -22.17 -4.32 -43.24
CA ALA A 11 -21.60 -3.84 -44.51
C ALA A 11 -22.14 -4.61 -45.72
N VAL A 12 -22.35 -5.93 -45.60
CA VAL A 12 -22.78 -6.78 -46.72
C VAL A 12 -24.21 -6.44 -47.13
N ILE A 13 -25.16 -6.34 -46.20
CA ILE A 13 -26.59 -6.15 -46.54
C ILE A 13 -26.84 -4.87 -47.40
N PRO A 14 -26.32 -3.69 -47.04
CA PRO A 14 -26.51 -2.48 -47.84
C PRO A 14 -25.79 -2.53 -49.19
N ILE A 15 -24.61 -3.15 -49.25
CA ILE A 15 -23.85 -3.33 -50.50
C ILE A 15 -24.61 -4.25 -51.45
N THR A 16 -25.16 -5.36 -50.97
CA THR A 16 -25.94 -6.29 -51.80
C THR A 16 -27.22 -5.62 -52.32
N ILE A 17 -27.92 -4.85 -51.49
CA ILE A 17 -29.10 -4.08 -51.92
C ILE A 17 -28.72 -3.06 -53.00
N THR A 18 -27.62 -2.32 -52.81
CA THR A 18 -27.15 -1.32 -53.79
C THR A 18 -26.76 -1.96 -55.12
N ILE A 19 -26.06 -3.10 -55.11
CA ILE A 19 -25.69 -3.85 -56.31
C ILE A 19 -26.96 -4.33 -57.04
N ILE A 20 -27.92 -4.92 -56.34
CA ILE A 20 -29.18 -5.41 -56.95
C ILE A 20 -29.97 -4.26 -57.59
N SER A 21 -30.02 -3.09 -56.94
CA SER A 21 -30.71 -1.90 -57.46
C SER A 21 -30.02 -1.27 -58.68
N CYS A 22 -28.70 -1.41 -58.83
CA CYS A 22 -27.96 -0.88 -59.99
C CYS A 22 -28.11 -1.72 -61.27
N PHE A 23 -28.39 -3.03 -61.16
CA PHE A 23 -28.42 -3.94 -62.31
C PHE A 23 -29.84 -4.27 -62.84
N TYR A 24 -30.91 -3.84 -62.15
CA TYR A 24 -32.29 -3.99 -62.62
C TYR A 24 -32.88 -2.66 -63.11
N SER A 25 -33.24 -2.60 -64.40
CA SER A 25 -33.61 -1.38 -65.13
C SER A 25 -34.98 -0.76 -64.76
N GLU A 26 -35.69 -1.30 -63.77
CA GLU A 26 -37.03 -0.83 -63.36
C GLU A 26 -37.08 -0.19 -61.97
N PHE A 27 -35.94 0.02 -61.31
CA PHE A 27 -35.92 0.64 -59.99
C PHE A 27 -36.22 2.15 -60.07
N LYS A 28 -37.30 2.58 -59.42
CA LYS A 28 -37.74 3.98 -59.39
C LYS A 28 -36.87 4.75 -58.39
N ARG A 29 -36.77 6.09 -58.53
CA ARG A 29 -36.05 6.98 -57.58
C ARG A 29 -36.36 6.70 -56.10
N LEU A 30 -37.56 6.20 -55.82
CA LEU A 30 -38.06 5.83 -54.50
C LEU A 30 -37.23 4.72 -53.82
N ASP A 31 -36.71 3.77 -54.59
CA ASP A 31 -35.96 2.63 -54.06
C ASP A 31 -34.52 3.02 -53.68
N PHE A 32 -33.92 3.95 -54.43
CA PHE A 32 -32.63 4.54 -54.08
C PHE A 32 -32.72 5.38 -52.79
N ILE A 33 -33.82 6.12 -52.63
CA ILE A 33 -34.10 6.87 -51.40
C ILE A 33 -34.27 5.92 -50.22
N LEU A 34 -34.99 4.80 -50.40
CA LEU A 34 -35.19 3.80 -49.36
C LEU A 34 -33.86 3.14 -48.95
N ALA A 35 -33.00 2.77 -49.90
CA ALA A 35 -31.67 2.23 -49.63
C ALA A 35 -30.78 3.22 -48.86
N SER A 36 -30.83 4.52 -49.22
CA SER A 36 -30.10 5.57 -48.53
C SER A 36 -30.57 5.76 -47.09
N ILE A 37 -31.88 5.69 -46.84
CA ILE A 37 -32.46 5.75 -45.48
C ILE A 37 -32.02 4.54 -44.66
N ILE A 38 -32.06 3.34 -45.23
CA ILE A 38 -31.62 2.11 -44.56
C ILE A 38 -30.14 2.22 -44.18
N PHE A 39 -29.28 2.70 -45.09
CA PHE A 39 -27.86 2.90 -44.81
C PHE A 39 -27.64 3.88 -43.65
N LEU A 40 -28.38 4.99 -43.63
CA LEU A 40 -28.28 6.00 -42.59
C LEU A 40 -28.73 5.46 -41.22
N VAL A 41 -29.83 4.70 -41.17
CA VAL A 41 -30.33 4.06 -39.94
C VAL A 41 -29.35 3.00 -39.43
N CYS A 42 -28.81 2.16 -40.30
CA CYS A 42 -27.79 1.16 -39.92
C CYS A 42 -26.50 1.82 -39.41
N GLY A 43 -26.07 2.92 -40.03
CA GLY A 43 -24.91 3.70 -39.59
C GLY A 43 -25.10 4.28 -38.18
N ILE A 44 -26.26 4.90 -37.93
CA ILE A 44 -26.60 5.48 -36.61
C ILE A 44 -26.69 4.38 -35.55
N ALA A 45 -27.36 3.26 -35.84
CA ALA A 45 -27.47 2.14 -34.90
C ALA A 45 -26.11 1.51 -34.58
N GLY A 46 -25.23 1.36 -35.57
CA GLY A 46 -23.86 0.89 -35.38
C GLY A 46 -23.02 1.84 -34.52
N TYR A 47 -23.17 3.15 -34.73
CA TYR A 47 -22.47 4.18 -33.95
C TYR A 47 -22.94 4.21 -32.48
N ILE A 48 -24.25 4.11 -32.23
CA ILE A 48 -24.80 4.03 -30.87
C ILE A 48 -24.28 2.78 -30.14
N PHE A 49 -24.22 1.64 -30.83
CA PHE A 49 -23.67 0.41 -30.24
C PHE A 49 -22.18 0.55 -29.89
N TYR A 50 -21.39 1.18 -30.77
CA TYR A 50 -19.98 1.46 -30.53
C TYR A 50 -19.76 2.38 -29.32
N LEU A 51 -20.58 3.43 -29.18
CA LEU A 51 -20.52 4.34 -28.02
C LEU A 51 -20.86 3.62 -26.71
N ASN A 52 -21.86 2.74 -26.71
CA ASN A 52 -22.21 1.94 -25.52
C ASN A 52 -21.09 0.96 -25.11
N GLU A 53 -20.40 0.34 -26.08
CA GLU A 53 -19.26 -0.56 -25.79
C GLU A 53 -18.07 0.23 -25.19
N GLN A 54 -17.78 1.43 -25.72
CA GLN A 54 -16.78 2.34 -25.17
C GLN A 54 -17.12 2.80 -23.74
N LEU A 55 -18.39 3.12 -23.48
CA LEU A 55 -18.86 3.50 -22.14
C LEU A 55 -18.70 2.34 -21.15
N GLN A 56 -19.04 1.11 -21.53
CA GLN A 56 -18.85 -0.07 -20.67
C GLN A 56 -17.38 -0.38 -20.40
N GLU A 57 -16.49 -0.27 -21.39
CA GLU A 57 -15.04 -0.46 -21.17
C GLU A 57 -14.48 0.61 -20.23
N ASN A 58 -14.93 1.87 -20.35
CA ASN A 58 -14.51 2.95 -19.47
C ASN A 58 -15.07 2.79 -18.04
N GLU A 59 -16.32 2.36 -17.88
CA GLU A 59 -16.89 2.04 -16.56
C GLU A 59 -16.14 0.89 -15.87
N CYS A 60 -15.73 -0.13 -16.63
CA CYS A 60 -14.96 -1.26 -16.10
C CYS A 60 -13.57 -0.80 -15.61
N LYS A 61 -12.85 0.00 -16.41
CA LYS A 61 -11.55 0.57 -16.03
C LYS A 61 -11.66 1.51 -14.82
N LEU A 62 -12.70 2.34 -14.78
CA LEU A 62 -12.95 3.25 -13.66
C LEU A 62 -13.23 2.47 -12.36
N ASN A 63 -14.02 1.40 -12.44
CA ASN A 63 -14.29 0.53 -11.29
C ASN A 63 -13.04 -0.20 -10.80
N GLU A 64 -12.18 -0.70 -11.71
CA GLU A 64 -10.89 -1.28 -11.32
C GLU A 64 -9.99 -0.26 -10.62
N GLU A 65 -9.96 0.99 -11.09
CA GLU A 65 -9.17 2.06 -10.47
C GLU A 65 -9.73 2.47 -9.09
N ILE A 66 -11.05 2.51 -8.93
CA ILE A 66 -11.72 2.78 -7.65
C ILE A 66 -11.41 1.65 -6.64
N VAL A 67 -11.55 0.39 -7.04
CA VAL A 67 -11.25 -0.78 -6.17
C VAL A 67 -9.78 -0.79 -5.75
N ASN A 68 -8.86 -0.49 -6.69
CA ASN A 68 -7.44 -0.38 -6.37
C ASN A 68 -7.16 0.77 -5.39
N ARG A 69 -7.77 1.94 -5.60
CA ARG A 69 -7.66 3.07 -4.67
C ARG A 69 -8.23 2.78 -3.29
N ASP A 70 -9.38 2.10 -3.19
CA ASP A 70 -9.95 1.71 -1.90
C ASP A 70 -9.06 0.71 -1.17
N SER A 71 -8.39 -0.19 -1.89
CA SER A 71 -7.41 -1.10 -1.30
C SER A 71 -6.15 -0.37 -0.79
N GLU A 72 -5.70 0.67 -1.52
CA GLU A 72 -4.58 1.52 -1.14
C GLU A 72 -4.94 2.40 0.06
N ILE A 73 -6.14 2.99 0.05
CA ILE A 73 -6.69 3.78 1.16
C ILE A 73 -6.91 2.90 2.39
N GLN A 74 -7.37 1.66 2.27
CA GLN A 74 -7.43 0.72 3.41
C GLN A 74 -6.02 0.38 3.92
N SER A 75 -5.05 0.16 3.04
CA SER A 75 -3.64 -0.07 3.41
C SER A 75 -3.01 1.14 4.11
N LEU A 76 -3.41 2.35 3.74
CA LEU A 76 -2.97 3.61 4.34
C LEU A 76 -3.72 3.93 5.64
N ASN A 77 -5.04 3.71 5.70
CA ASN A 77 -5.86 3.91 6.90
C ASN A 77 -5.56 2.89 8.00
N ASN A 78 -5.13 1.68 7.63
CA ASN A 78 -4.65 0.67 8.59
C ASN A 78 -3.28 1.00 9.18
N LYS A 79 -2.59 2.05 8.71
CA LYS A 79 -1.33 2.53 9.26
C LYS A 79 -1.62 3.67 10.23
N VAL A 80 -1.89 3.35 11.50
CA VAL A 80 -1.71 4.36 12.56
C VAL A 80 -0.22 4.66 12.62
N SER A 81 0.14 5.82 12.09
CA SER A 81 1.51 6.32 12.07
C SER A 81 1.66 7.38 13.15
N GLN A 82 2.43 7.06 14.18
CA GLN A 82 2.97 8.11 15.04
C GLN A 82 4.25 8.58 14.38
N MET A 83 4.23 9.81 13.86
CA MET A 83 5.37 10.47 13.27
C MET A 83 5.83 11.56 14.21
N ALA A 84 7.11 11.57 14.51
CA ALA A 84 7.68 12.69 15.24
C ALA A 84 9.11 12.98 14.77
N ILE A 85 9.42 14.29 14.80
CA ILE A 85 10.58 14.91 14.15
C ILE A 85 11.51 15.41 15.24
N TYR A 86 12.78 15.06 15.15
CA TYR A 86 13.76 15.35 16.19
C TYR A 86 15.03 15.98 15.61
N SER A 87 15.65 16.87 16.38
CA SER A 87 16.91 17.52 16.03
C SER A 87 18.00 17.09 17.00
N ASN A 88 19.10 16.55 16.47
CA ASN A 88 20.25 16.11 17.25
C ASN A 88 21.46 17.05 17.12
N GLY A 89 21.24 18.37 17.00
CA GLY A 89 22.32 19.36 16.86
C GLY A 89 23.09 19.32 15.53
N ASN A 90 23.40 18.14 14.98
CA ASN A 90 24.13 17.91 13.72
C ASN A 90 23.31 17.17 12.65
N ASN A 91 22.44 16.22 13.02
CA ASN A 91 21.62 15.44 12.07
C ASN A 91 20.19 15.29 12.58
N PRO A 92 19.21 16.03 12.01
CA PRO A 92 17.82 15.81 12.35
C PRO A 92 17.33 14.49 11.74
N TYR A 93 16.45 13.81 12.47
CA TYR A 93 15.87 12.54 12.07
C TYR A 93 14.37 12.47 12.40
N ILE A 94 13.69 11.57 11.71
CA ILE A 94 12.27 11.30 11.84
C ILE A 94 12.13 9.82 12.20
N LEU A 95 11.42 9.55 13.30
CA LEU A 95 11.01 8.20 13.66
C LEU A 95 9.52 8.06 13.36
N GLN A 96 9.18 7.00 12.64
CA GLN A 96 7.80 6.62 12.37
C GLN A 96 7.60 5.19 12.81
N MET A 97 6.52 4.92 13.55
CA MET A 97 6.12 3.57 13.90
C MET A 97 4.76 3.25 13.31
N TYR A 98 4.64 2.04 12.76
CA TYR A 98 3.44 1.49 12.16
C TYR A 98 3.11 0.13 12.79
N LEU A 99 1.86 -0.05 13.23
CA LEU A 99 1.31 -1.38 13.58
C LEU A 99 0.46 -1.86 12.40
N LYS A 100 0.79 -2.98 11.78
CA LYS A 100 0.16 -3.41 10.50
C LYS A 100 -1.20 -4.08 10.64
N ASN A 101 -1.58 -4.53 11.84
CA ASN A 101 -2.83 -5.26 12.07
C ASN A 101 -3.86 -4.36 12.77
N ASN A 102 -4.76 -3.80 11.97
CA ASN A 102 -6.09 -3.22 12.26
C ASN A 102 -6.34 -2.67 13.68
N PHE A 103 -6.44 -1.34 13.80
CA PHE A 103 -6.76 -0.65 15.05
C PHE A 103 -8.27 -0.48 15.24
N ALA A 104 -8.86 -1.39 15.99
CA ALA A 104 -9.94 -1.02 16.90
C ALA A 104 -9.32 -0.76 18.28
N GLN A 105 -8.54 0.34 18.41
CA GLN A 105 -7.96 0.97 19.64
C GLN A 105 -7.32 0.12 20.77
N GLU A 106 -7.41 -1.20 20.76
CA GLU A 106 -7.08 -2.06 21.88
C GLU A 106 -6.15 -3.19 21.43
N ILE A 107 -5.02 -3.33 22.14
CA ILE A 107 -4.08 -4.42 21.92
C ILE A 107 -4.52 -5.60 22.79
N LYS A 108 -4.80 -6.75 22.20
CA LYS A 108 -5.13 -7.97 22.94
C LYS A 108 -3.89 -8.60 23.55
N LYS A 109 -4.05 -9.06 24.78
CA LYS A 109 -3.05 -9.82 25.50
C LYS A 109 -2.71 -11.10 24.73
N SER A 110 -1.44 -11.46 24.81
CA SER A 110 -0.84 -12.67 24.26
C SER A 110 -0.97 -12.83 22.73
N GLN A 111 -1.34 -11.77 22.01
CA GLN A 111 -1.35 -11.73 20.55
C GLN A 111 -0.08 -11.07 20.01
N PHE A 112 0.42 -11.57 18.88
CA PHE A 112 1.54 -10.95 18.16
C PHE A 112 1.06 -9.86 17.20
N TYR A 113 1.72 -8.71 17.29
CA TYR A 113 1.47 -7.54 16.45
C TYR A 113 2.71 -7.23 15.61
N SER A 114 2.51 -7.12 14.30
CA SER A 114 3.57 -6.71 13.38
C SER A 114 3.79 -5.21 13.49
N VAL A 115 5.00 -4.82 13.89
CA VAL A 115 5.46 -3.44 14.01
C VAL A 115 6.49 -3.17 12.91
N GLU A 116 6.39 -2.02 12.26
CA GLU A 116 7.42 -1.48 11.36
C GLU A 116 7.84 -0.12 11.90
N LEU A 117 9.12 0.01 12.25
CA LEU A 117 9.76 1.28 12.57
C LEU A 117 10.51 1.77 11.34
N ILE A 118 10.40 3.05 11.04
CA ILE A 118 11.13 3.71 9.96
C ILE A 118 11.89 4.88 10.58
N VAL A 119 13.19 4.89 10.37
CA VAL A 119 14.09 5.94 10.81
C VAL A 119 14.62 6.63 9.57
N SER A 120 14.38 7.92 9.45
CA SER A 120 14.83 8.73 8.31
C SER A 120 15.70 9.88 8.80
N THR A 121 16.79 10.17 8.09
CA THR A 121 17.67 11.32 8.37
C THR A 121 17.47 12.40 7.33
N ILE A 122 17.60 13.67 7.74
CA ILE A 122 17.40 14.81 6.83
C ILE A 122 18.70 15.15 6.06
N ASN A 123 19.87 14.89 6.64
CA ASN A 123 21.16 15.40 6.16
C ASN A 123 22.02 14.39 5.37
N LYS A 124 21.44 13.31 4.81
CA LYS A 124 22.14 12.27 4.01
C LYS A 124 23.26 11.48 4.71
N LYS A 125 23.74 11.90 5.88
CA LYS A 125 24.69 11.15 6.70
C LYS A 125 23.93 10.40 7.78
N TYR A 126 23.83 9.10 7.62
CA TYR A 126 23.15 8.23 8.58
C TYR A 126 24.14 7.88 9.70
N ASP A 127 24.04 8.56 10.84
CA ASP A 127 24.92 8.39 11.99
C ASP A 127 24.33 7.46 13.07
N ILE A 128 23.20 6.82 12.76
CA ILE A 128 22.43 5.98 13.69
C ILE A 128 22.81 4.51 13.50
N LYS A 129 23.52 3.93 14.49
CA LYS A 129 23.97 2.54 14.43
C LYS A 129 23.01 1.55 15.07
N TYR A 130 22.34 1.98 16.14
CA TYR A 130 21.54 1.07 16.95
C TYR A 130 20.18 1.67 17.32
N LEU A 131 19.16 0.82 17.36
CA LEU A 131 17.89 1.11 18.01
C LEU A 131 17.78 0.25 19.26
N ASN A 132 17.54 0.86 20.41
CA ASN A 132 17.19 0.14 21.62
C ASN A 132 15.70 0.26 21.85
N ILE A 133 15.01 -0.86 21.91
CA ILE A 133 13.60 -0.92 22.31
C ILE A 133 13.56 -1.47 23.72
N SER A 134 13.09 -0.64 24.65
CA SER A 134 13.06 -0.95 26.06
C SER A 134 11.65 -0.94 26.64
N PHE A 135 11.45 -1.79 27.64
CA PHE A 135 10.21 -1.93 28.38
C PHE A 135 10.46 -1.68 29.85
N ASP A 136 9.52 -1.01 30.50
CA ASP A 136 9.56 -0.84 31.95
C ASP A 136 9.48 -2.18 32.68
N LYS A 137 9.99 -2.25 33.91
CA LYS A 137 10.02 -3.48 34.72
C LYS A 137 8.65 -4.18 34.86
N LYS A 138 7.57 -3.39 34.85
CA LYS A 138 6.19 -3.89 34.96
C LYS A 138 5.66 -4.45 33.63
N THR A 139 6.23 -4.03 32.51
CA THR A 139 5.82 -4.45 31.17
C THR A 139 6.43 -5.81 30.85
N LYS A 140 5.55 -6.81 30.75
CA LYS A 140 5.90 -8.13 30.21
C LYS A 140 5.58 -8.13 28.72
N ALA A 141 6.60 -7.84 27.92
CA ALA A 141 6.52 -7.89 26.48
C ALA A 141 7.64 -8.75 25.89
N TYR A 142 7.39 -9.31 24.71
CA TYR A 142 8.35 -10.07 23.93
C TYR A 142 8.48 -9.45 22.56
N ILE A 143 9.73 -9.34 22.09
CA ILE A 143 10.04 -8.96 20.72
C ILE A 143 10.67 -10.15 20.01
N GLU A 144 10.21 -10.40 18.80
CA GLU A 144 10.82 -11.35 17.88
C GLU A 144 10.99 -10.73 16.48
N GLN A 145 11.95 -11.22 15.72
CA GLN A 145 12.13 -10.86 14.32
C GLN A 145 12.12 -12.14 13.47
N GLU A 146 11.01 -12.40 12.79
CA GLU A 146 10.87 -13.56 11.93
C GLU A 146 11.79 -13.49 10.70
N ARG A 147 12.05 -14.62 10.04
CA ARG A 147 12.94 -14.69 8.86
C ARG A 147 12.58 -13.69 7.75
N ASN A 148 11.29 -13.54 7.44
CA ASN A 148 10.85 -12.59 6.41
C ASN A 148 11.09 -11.15 6.88
N SER A 149 10.74 -10.84 8.13
CA SER A 149 11.02 -9.54 8.74
C SER A 149 12.51 -9.24 8.79
N PHE A 150 13.38 -10.21 9.09
CA PHE A 150 14.83 -10.07 9.09
C PHE A 150 15.39 -9.75 7.70
N ARG A 151 14.89 -10.42 6.65
CA ARG A 151 15.31 -10.15 5.27
C ARG A 151 14.99 -8.72 4.87
N ASP A 152 13.77 -8.29 5.19
CA ASP A 152 13.23 -6.98 4.81
C ASP A 152 13.65 -5.83 5.71
N SER A 153 14.19 -6.11 6.90
CA SER A 153 14.66 -5.07 7.82
C SER A 153 16.09 -4.70 7.53
N GLU A 154 16.38 -3.41 7.58
CA GLU A 154 17.72 -2.87 7.63
C GLU A 154 18.33 -2.99 9.03
N TYR A 155 17.48 -3.00 10.05
CA TYR A 155 17.86 -3.23 11.45
C TYR A 155 17.61 -4.68 11.87
N ILE A 156 18.63 -5.32 12.45
CA ILE A 156 18.62 -6.70 12.93
C ILE A 156 18.61 -6.75 14.44
N LEU A 157 17.71 -7.56 15.02
CA LEU A 157 17.75 -7.89 16.44
C LEU A 157 19.07 -8.60 16.79
N SER A 158 19.88 -7.98 17.65
CA SER A 158 21.24 -8.47 17.98
C SER A 158 21.32 -9.30 19.24
N ASN A 159 20.31 -9.23 20.11
CA ASN A 159 20.20 -10.03 21.31
C ASN A 159 18.93 -10.88 21.28
N SER A 160 19.09 -12.19 21.44
CA SER A 160 17.97 -13.13 21.53
C SER A 160 17.18 -13.01 22.83
N MET A 161 17.80 -12.48 23.88
CA MET A 161 17.20 -12.21 25.19
C MET A 161 17.40 -10.75 25.55
N PRO A 162 16.42 -10.10 26.22
CA PRO A 162 16.55 -8.70 26.59
C PRO A 162 17.71 -8.52 27.58
N SER A 163 18.54 -7.52 27.31
CA SER A 163 19.52 -7.05 28.30
C SER A 163 18.82 -6.22 29.37
N ILE A 164 19.43 -6.07 30.55
CA ILE A 164 18.88 -5.24 31.62
C ILE A 164 19.77 -4.01 31.79
N ARG A 165 19.20 -2.82 31.57
CA ARG A 165 19.87 -1.53 31.81
C ARG A 165 18.88 -0.58 32.46
N ASN A 166 19.31 0.15 33.50
CA ASN A 166 18.47 1.12 34.22
C ASN A 166 17.10 0.58 34.65
N ASN A 167 17.04 -0.68 35.12
CA ASN A 167 15.80 -1.40 35.47
C ASN A 167 14.79 -1.60 34.32
N LYS A 168 15.21 -1.41 33.07
CA LYS A 168 14.44 -1.69 31.86
C LYS A 168 14.97 -2.94 31.17
N LYS A 169 14.07 -3.66 30.48
CA LYS A 169 14.41 -4.78 29.60
C LYS A 169 14.60 -4.24 28.19
N GLU A 170 15.76 -4.48 27.59
CA GLU A 170 16.16 -3.85 26.33
C GLU A 170 16.52 -4.84 25.24
N TYR A 171 15.97 -4.60 24.06
CA TYR A 171 16.28 -5.29 22.82
C TYR A 171 17.02 -4.33 21.89
N ASN A 172 18.19 -4.76 21.41
CA ASN A 172 19.10 -3.93 20.66
C ASN A 172 19.06 -4.36 19.20
N PHE A 173 18.80 -3.42 18.31
CA PHE A 173 18.75 -3.64 16.88
C PHE A 173 19.91 -2.93 16.21
N LYS A 174 20.75 -3.66 15.47
CA LYS A 174 21.90 -3.11 14.73
C LYS A 174 21.55 -2.91 13.28
N ILE A 175 21.91 -1.77 12.71
CA ILE A 175 21.80 -1.59 11.27
C ILE A 175 22.77 -2.54 10.55
N LYS A 176 22.34 -3.07 9.40
CA LYS A 176 23.19 -3.82 8.48
C LYS A 176 24.18 -2.88 7.81
N ASP A 177 25.43 -3.31 7.66
CA ASP A 177 26.54 -2.54 7.07
C ASP A 177 26.16 -1.92 5.71
N ASP A 178 25.47 -2.66 4.84
CA ASP A 178 25.03 -2.20 3.51
C ASP A 178 24.02 -1.02 3.54
N PHE A 179 23.52 -0.67 4.72
CA PHE A 179 22.47 0.33 4.92
C PHE A 179 22.93 1.50 5.80
N GLU A 180 24.16 1.48 6.33
CA GLU A 180 24.74 2.55 7.15
C GLU A 180 24.84 3.91 6.44
N ASN A 181 24.70 3.96 5.11
CA ASN A 181 24.78 5.20 4.33
C ASN A 181 23.44 5.59 3.68
N LYS A 182 22.32 4.93 4.05
CA LYS A 182 21.02 5.25 3.45
C LYS A 182 20.31 6.37 4.19
N LEU A 183 19.50 7.13 3.47
CA LEU A 183 18.67 8.19 4.03
C LEU A 183 17.59 7.67 5.00
N THR A 184 17.14 6.44 4.77
CA THR A 184 16.06 5.79 5.52
C THR A 184 16.43 4.34 5.76
N ALA A 185 16.17 3.84 6.97
CA ALA A 185 16.30 2.44 7.34
C ALA A 185 15.07 1.99 8.14
N LYS A 186 14.65 0.74 7.94
CA LYS A 186 13.46 0.16 8.56
C LYS A 186 13.82 -0.97 9.50
N CYS A 187 12.99 -1.13 10.52
CA CYS A 187 13.04 -2.23 11.47
C CYS A 187 11.66 -2.87 11.53
N LYS A 188 11.50 -4.07 10.97
CA LYS A 188 10.29 -4.87 11.09
C LYS A 188 10.47 -5.90 12.20
N LEU A 189 9.51 -5.94 13.12
CA LEU A 189 9.51 -6.85 14.26
C LEU A 189 8.09 -7.27 14.63
N LYS A 190 7.96 -8.30 15.46
CA LYS A 190 6.71 -8.67 16.10
C LYS A 190 6.79 -8.41 17.60
N LEU A 191 5.70 -7.89 18.14
CA LEU A 191 5.55 -7.48 19.52
C LEU A 191 4.38 -8.23 20.15
N LYS A 192 4.58 -8.77 21.35
CA LYS A 192 3.55 -9.45 22.14
C LYS A 192 3.57 -8.94 23.57
N PHE A 193 2.41 -8.63 24.14
CA PHE A 193 2.26 -8.26 25.55
C PHE A 193 1.59 -9.37 26.36
N GLU A 194 2.02 -9.61 27.60
CA GLU A 194 1.42 -10.61 28.49
C GLU A 194 0.67 -10.01 29.69
N ASN A 195 0.79 -8.70 29.90
CA ASN A 195 0.11 -8.00 30.99
C ASN A 195 -0.95 -7.06 30.41
N ILE A 196 -2.09 -7.02 31.10
CA ILE A 196 -3.22 -6.13 30.81
C ILE A 196 -2.96 -4.75 31.41
N GLY A 197 -3.59 -3.73 30.84
CA GLY A 197 -3.46 -2.33 31.23
C GLY A 197 -2.44 -1.59 30.38
N ILE A 198 -2.08 -0.39 30.82
CA ILE A 198 -1.17 0.49 30.07
C ILE A 198 0.24 -0.11 30.08
N GLN A 199 0.75 -0.41 28.89
CA GLN A 199 2.11 -0.89 28.66
C GLN A 199 2.90 0.17 27.94
N LYS A 200 4.11 0.45 28.45
CA LYS A 200 4.96 1.50 27.92
C LYS A 200 6.13 0.89 27.15
N ILE A 201 6.33 1.41 25.94
CA ILE A 201 7.49 1.10 25.09
C ILE A 201 8.32 2.35 24.98
N VAL A 202 9.63 2.20 25.13
CA VAL A 202 10.60 3.26 24.92
C VAL A 202 11.51 2.87 23.76
N ILE A 203 11.56 3.71 22.73
CA ILE A 203 12.45 3.52 21.58
C ILE A 203 13.56 4.57 21.65
N GLU A 204 14.79 4.09 21.75
CA GLU A 204 15.98 4.92 21.76
C GLU A 204 16.75 4.77 20.44
N VAL A 205 17.14 5.91 19.88
CA VAL A 205 17.96 6.00 18.68
C VAL A 205 19.38 6.34 19.12
N VAL A 206 20.34 5.46 18.84
CA VAL A 206 21.71 5.57 19.33
C VAL A 206 22.68 5.74 18.17
N GLY A 207 23.48 6.82 18.23
CA GLY A 207 24.48 7.15 17.22
C GLY A 207 25.86 6.54 17.50
N GLU A 208 26.83 6.82 16.63
CA GLU A 208 28.21 6.28 16.72
C GLU A 208 28.93 6.55 18.05
N ASN A 209 28.63 7.68 18.70
CA ASN A 209 29.29 8.07 19.96
C ASN A 209 28.65 7.44 21.21
N ASN A 210 27.77 6.44 21.04
CA ASN A 210 26.90 5.89 22.11
C ASN A 210 26.05 6.94 22.83
N LEU A 211 25.93 8.14 22.26
CA LEU A 211 25.04 9.17 22.77
C LEU A 211 23.61 8.74 22.44
N ILE A 212 22.80 8.64 23.49
CA ILE A 212 21.37 8.34 23.40
C ILE A 212 20.71 9.61 22.89
N HIS A 213 20.20 9.58 21.67
CA HIS A 213 19.71 10.78 21.01
C HIS A 213 18.20 10.98 21.11
N ARG A 214 17.48 10.10 21.82
CA ARG A 214 16.07 10.27 22.26
C ARG A 214 15.55 9.03 23.00
N VAL A 215 14.48 9.23 23.80
CA VAL A 215 13.51 8.25 24.30
C VAL A 215 12.15 8.61 23.67
N ASP A 216 11.64 7.84 22.71
CA ASP A 216 10.23 7.97 22.30
C ASP A 216 9.39 7.01 23.13
N GLU A 217 8.41 7.54 23.85
CA GLU A 217 7.60 6.77 24.79
C GLU A 217 6.21 6.59 24.21
N MET A 218 5.81 5.33 24.08
CA MET A 218 4.51 4.97 23.50
C MET A 218 3.76 4.11 24.50
N GLU A 219 2.49 4.45 24.68
CA GLU A 219 1.60 3.77 25.60
C GLU A 219 0.55 2.98 24.83
N PHE A 220 0.40 1.72 25.19
CA PHE A 220 -0.59 0.82 24.63
C PHE A 220 -1.52 0.34 25.73
N ASN A 221 -2.83 0.50 25.53
CA ASN A 221 -3.82 -0.12 26.41
C ASN A 221 -4.01 -1.58 26.00
N VAL A 222 -3.51 -2.50 26.83
CA VAL A 222 -3.63 -3.94 26.58
C VAL A 222 -4.87 -4.49 27.26
N VAL A 223 -5.73 -5.15 26.49
CA VAL A 223 -7.01 -5.75 26.92
C VAL A 223 -6.96 -7.28 26.83
N HIS A 224 -8.06 -7.95 27.21
CA HIS A 224 -8.20 -9.40 27.11
C HIS A 224 -8.32 -9.91 25.67
#